data_AF-A0A7H4P9K4-F1
#
_entry.id   AF-A0A7H4P9K4-F1
#
_cell.length_a   1.000
_cell.length_b   1.000
_cell.length_c   1.000
_cell.angle_alpha   90.00
_cell.angle_beta   90.00
_cell.angle_gamma   90.00
#
_symmetry.space_group_name_H-M   'P 1'
#
loop_
_entity.id
_entity.type
_entity.pdbx_description
1 polymer ?
#
loop_
_entity_poly.entity_id
_entity_poly.type
_entity_poly.pdbx_seq_one_letter_code
_entity_poly.pdbx_strand_id
1 'polypeptide(L)'
;MRGKTITEYTPDLKARDDRMESAASSTGYVLDDYYSFTDKEGDHLYIVALTGYSVGGTVSNKVYYRIDNMNNRVWKITRLNENSPL
;
A
#
# COMPACT_ATOMS: atom_id res chain seq x y z
N MET A 1 3.29 -10.39 -10.09
CA MET A 1 4.39 -9.43 -10.31
C MET A 1 4.88 -8.98 -8.94
N ARG A 2 6.09 -9.37 -8.51
CA ARG A 2 6.65 -9.10 -7.16
C ARG A 2 7.56 -7.87 -7.19
N GLY A 3 7.58 -7.09 -6.10
CA GLY A 3 8.67 -6.17 -5.78
C GLY A 3 8.59 -4.75 -6.33
N LYS A 4 7.40 -4.24 -6.67
CA LYS A 4 7.21 -2.82 -7.03
C LYS A 4 6.81 -1.99 -5.80
N THR A 5 7.28 -0.76 -5.71
CA THR A 5 6.83 0.27 -4.76
C THR A 5 5.49 0.87 -5.20
N ILE A 6 4.76 1.51 -4.29
CA ILE A 6 3.50 2.21 -4.66
C ILE A 6 3.75 3.28 -5.71
N THR A 7 4.87 4.00 -5.60
CA THR A 7 5.28 4.99 -6.59
C THR A 7 5.56 4.36 -7.96
N GLU A 8 5.94 3.08 -8.06
CA GLU A 8 6.04 2.40 -9.36
C GLU A 8 4.69 1.93 -9.92
N TYR A 9 3.67 1.79 -9.07
CA TYR A 9 2.28 1.62 -9.50
C TYR A 9 1.61 2.94 -9.85
N THR A 10 2.04 4.04 -9.22
CA THR A 10 1.49 5.39 -9.37
C THR A 10 2.64 6.42 -9.40
N PRO A 11 3.27 6.65 -10.57
CA PRO A 11 4.53 7.40 -10.70
C PRO A 11 4.51 8.85 -10.24
N ASP A 12 3.34 9.48 -10.26
CA ASP A 12 3.17 10.87 -9.86
C ASP A 12 2.68 11.02 -8.40
N LEU A 13 2.67 9.92 -7.65
CA LEU A 13 2.27 9.92 -6.25
C LEU A 13 3.28 10.71 -5.40
N LYS A 14 2.81 11.79 -4.78
CA LYS A 14 3.62 12.69 -3.96
C LYS A 14 3.05 12.73 -2.54
N ALA A 15 3.95 12.74 -1.56
CA ALA A 15 3.56 13.00 -0.18
C ALA A 15 3.01 14.43 -0.05
N ARG A 16 1.88 14.57 0.61
CA ARG A 16 1.26 15.82 1.06
C ARG A 16 0.79 15.61 2.48
N ASP A 17 1.42 16.25 3.45
CA ASP A 17 1.08 16.12 4.87
C ASP A 17 1.01 14.66 5.35
N ASP A 18 -0.20 14.17 5.66
CA ASP A 18 -0.51 12.84 6.19
C ASP A 18 -0.87 11.81 5.10
N ARG A 19 -0.85 12.22 3.84
CA ARG A 19 -1.38 11.45 2.70
C ARG A 19 -0.45 11.46 1.50
N MET A 20 -0.72 10.58 0.57
CA MET A 20 -0.01 10.48 -0.70
C MET A 20 -1.00 10.74 -1.84
N GLU A 21 -0.77 11.76 -2.66
CA GLU A 21 -1.69 12.16 -3.73
C GLU A 21 -1.03 12.07 -5.11
N SER A 22 -1.78 11.52 -6.06
CA SER A 22 -1.45 11.49 -7.48
C SER A 22 -2.42 12.42 -8.20
N ALA A 23 -1.89 13.54 -8.70
CA ALA A 23 -2.67 14.53 -9.43
C ALA A 23 -3.08 14.02 -10.83
N ALA A 24 -2.23 13.22 -11.48
CA ALA A 24 -2.47 12.68 -12.80
C ALA A 24 -3.55 11.58 -12.80
N SER A 25 -3.61 10.76 -11.75
CA SER A 25 -4.68 9.76 -11.60
C SER A 25 -5.87 10.24 -10.75
N SER A 26 -5.85 11.50 -10.31
CA SER A 26 -6.86 12.09 -9.40
C SER A 26 -7.18 11.20 -8.19
N THR A 27 -6.18 10.48 -7.70
CA THR A 27 -6.30 9.48 -6.63
C THR A 27 -5.35 9.84 -5.49
N GLY A 28 -5.87 9.92 -4.27
CA GLY A 28 -5.08 9.98 -3.06
C GLY A 28 -5.11 8.65 -2.32
N TYR A 29 -4.09 8.36 -1.53
CA TYR A 29 -4.00 7.22 -0.64
C TYR A 29 -3.72 7.72 0.78
N VAL A 30 -4.50 7.23 1.73
CA VAL A 30 -4.26 7.41 3.16
C VAL A 30 -3.93 6.06 3.77
N LEU A 31 -2.99 6.05 4.72
CA LEU A 31 -2.78 4.88 5.56
C LEU A 31 -4.04 4.65 6.40
N ASP A 32 -4.69 3.53 6.17
CA ASP A 32 -5.90 3.17 6.90
C ASP A 32 -5.56 2.28 8.09
N ASP A 33 -4.76 1.24 7.86
CA ASP A 33 -4.40 0.28 8.90
C ASP A 33 -3.05 -0.41 8.61
N TYR A 34 -2.45 -0.95 9.68
CA TYR A 34 -1.23 -1.74 9.64
C TYR A 34 -1.40 -2.99 10.49
N TYR A 35 -1.28 -4.15 9.85
CA TYR A 35 -1.38 -5.45 10.49
C TYR A 35 -0.01 -6.10 10.60
N SER A 36 0.26 -6.70 11.76
CA SER A 36 1.44 -7.52 12.01
C SER A 36 0.99 -8.87 12.58
N PHE A 37 1.45 -9.93 11.93
CA PHE A 37 1.21 -11.30 12.33
C PHE A 37 2.56 -12.00 12.51
N THR A 38 2.61 -12.93 13.47
CA THR A 38 3.77 -13.80 13.67
C THR A 38 3.24 -15.22 13.72
N ASP A 39 3.84 -16.11 12.94
CA ASP A 39 3.46 -17.51 12.96
C ASP A 39 4.15 -18.28 14.10
N LYS A 40 3.95 -19.60 14.11
CA LYS A 40 4.48 -20.49 15.15
C LYS A 40 5.99 -20.73 15.01
N GLU A 41 6.54 -20.49 13.82
CA GLU A 41 7.97 -20.64 13.50
C GLU A 41 8.74 -19.34 13.76
N GLY A 42 8.01 -18.25 14.02
CA GLY A 42 8.57 -16.93 14.30
C GLY A 42 8.65 -16.04 13.07
N ASP A 43 8.10 -16.48 11.93
CA ASP A 43 8.07 -15.69 10.70
C ASP A 43 7.03 -14.58 10.81
N HIS A 44 7.44 -13.39 10.40
CA HIS A 44 6.61 -12.19 10.47
C HIS A 44 5.95 -11.86 9.13
N LEU A 45 4.65 -11.64 9.16
CA LEU A 45 3.86 -11.12 8.05
C LEU A 45 3.35 -9.73 8.40
N TYR A 46 3.70 -8.75 7.57
CA TYR A 46 3.24 -7.37 7.71
C TYR A 46 2.37 -6.98 6.51
N ILE A 47 1.20 -6.40 6.78
CA ILE A 47 0.24 -5.98 5.77
C ILE A 47 -0.15 -4.53 6.04
N VAL A 48 -0.14 -3.70 5.00
CA VAL A 48 -0.64 -2.33 5.05
C VAL A 48 -1.93 -2.21 4.24
N ALA A 49 -2.94 -1.57 4.83
CA ALA A 49 -4.18 -1.21 4.15
C ALA A 49 -4.13 0.27 3.79
N LEU A 50 -4.39 0.57 2.52
CA LEU A 50 -4.47 1.93 2.00
C LEU A 50 -5.87 2.18 1.48
N THR A 51 -6.48 3.26 1.95
CA THR A 51 -7.75 3.74 1.40
C THR A 51 -7.42 4.72 0.28
N GLY A 52 -7.63 4.29 -0.96
CA GLY A 52 -7.59 5.15 -2.13
C GLY A 52 -8.86 5.98 -2.19
N TYR A 53 -8.78 7.29 -2.42
CA TYR A 53 -9.94 8.18 -2.61
C TYR A 53 -9.78 9.03 -3.86
N SER A 54 -10.88 9.36 -4.53
CA SER A 54 -10.85 10.34 -5.62
C SER A 54 -10.72 11.75 -5.07
N VAL A 55 -9.75 12.53 -5.58
CA VAL A 55 -9.51 13.92 -5.14
C VAL A 55 -10.69 14.87 -5.49
N GLY A 56 -11.68 14.39 -6.25
CA GLY A 56 -12.90 15.13 -6.60
C GLY A 56 -14.22 14.35 -6.46
N GLY A 57 -14.29 13.29 -5.66
CA GLY A 57 -15.53 12.49 -5.51
C GLY A 57 -15.53 11.49 -4.35
N THR A 58 -16.61 10.72 -4.21
CA THR A 58 -16.88 9.84 -3.04
C THR A 58 -16.42 8.40 -3.21
N VAL A 59 -15.77 8.04 -4.34
CA VAL A 59 -15.33 6.65 -4.54
C VAL A 59 -14.06 6.42 -3.73
N SER A 60 -14.16 5.55 -2.74
CA SER A 60 -13.00 5.03 -2.01
C SER A 60 -12.83 3.54 -2.27
N ASN A 61 -11.60 3.13 -2.52
CA ASN A 61 -11.23 1.73 -2.71
C ASN A 61 -10.13 1.38 -1.71
N LYS A 62 -10.41 0.46 -0.78
CA LYS A 62 -9.41 -0.07 0.12
C LYS A 62 -8.57 -1.13 -0.59
N VAL A 63 -7.25 -0.98 -0.55
CA VAL A 63 -6.30 -1.89 -1.18
C VAL A 63 -5.30 -2.37 -0.13
N TYR A 64 -5.01 -3.66 -0.14
CA TYR A 64 -4.11 -4.30 0.81
C TYR A 64 -2.80 -4.65 0.13
N TYR A 65 -1.70 -4.47 0.84
CA TYR A 65 -0.37 -4.81 0.37
C TYR A 65 0.41 -5.54 1.46
N ARG A 66 1.05 -6.65 1.11
CA ARG A 66 2.06 -7.29 1.96
C ARG A 66 3.36 -6.50 1.85
N ILE A 67 4.04 -6.31 2.97
CA ILE A 67 5.38 -5.71 3.01
C ILE A 67 6.41 -6.83 2.87
N ASP A 68 7.14 -6.83 1.76
CA ASP A 68 8.17 -7.83 1.46
C ASP A 68 9.55 -7.45 2.00
N ASN A 69 9.82 -6.15 2.24
CA ASN A 69 11.09 -5.68 2.78
C ASN A 69 10.95 -4.32 3.48
N MET A 70 11.33 -4.27 4.76
CA MET A 70 11.30 -3.06 5.62
C MET A 70 12.67 -2.41 5.85
N ASN A 71 13.76 -2.94 5.28
CA ASN A 71 15.13 -2.49 5.56
C ASN A 71 15.45 -1.10 4.97
N ASN A 72 14.56 -0.55 4.16
CA ASN A 72 14.72 0.75 3.53
C ASN A 72 13.60 1.70 3.97
N ARG A 73 13.87 3.02 3.87
CA ARG A 73 12.88 4.07 4.13
C ARG A 73 11.65 3.97 3.22
N VAL A 74 11.80 3.38 2.04
CA VAL A 74 10.70 3.02 1.13
C VAL A 74 10.56 1.51 1.12
N TRP A 75 9.41 1.01 1.57
CA TRP A 75 9.15 -0.42 1.65
C TRP A 75 8.88 -1.03 0.28
N LYS A 76 9.39 -2.25 0.07
CA LYS A 76 8.98 -3.09 -1.07
C LYS A 76 7.71 -3.82 -0.70
N ILE A 77 6.73 -3.80 -1.59
CA ILE A 77 5.41 -4.37 -1.31
C ILE A 77 4.91 -5.23 -2.46
N THR A 78 3.96 -6.10 -2.14
CA THR A 78 3.18 -6.87 -3.12
C THR A 78 1.70 -6.64 -2.85
N ARG A 79 0.96 -6.20 -3.88
CA ARG A 79 -0.50 -6.02 -3.78
C ARG A 79 -1.19 -7.36 -3.56
N LEU A 80 -2.08 -7.40 -2.58
CA LEU A 80 -2.90 -8.57 -2.26
C LEU A 80 -4.25 -8.50 -2.99
N ASN A 81 -4.71 -9.66 -3.46
CA ASN A 81 -6.04 -9.93 -3.98
C ASN A 81 -6.44 -11.37 -3.58
N GLU A 82 -7.64 -11.80 -3.95
CA GLU A 82 -8.18 -13.12 -3.60
C GLU A 82 -7.31 -14.31 -4.06
N ASN A 83 -6.44 -14.09 -5.05
CA ASN A 83 -5.55 -15.11 -5.62
C ASN A 83 -4.09 -14.94 -5.17
N SER A 84 -3.81 -14.03 -4.24
CA SER A 84 -2.45 -13.75 -3.81
C SER A 84 -2.00 -14.76 -2.75
N PRO A 85 -0.86 -15.45 -2.95
CA PRO A 85 -0.30 -16.31 -1.92
C PRO A 85 0.19 -15.43 -0.76
N LEU A 86 -0.33 -15.72 0.44
CA LEU A 86 0.08 -15.08 1.69
C LEU A 86 1.52 -15.47 2.04
#